data_AF-A0A2P6QP91-F1
#
_entry.id   AF-A0A2P6QP91-F1
#
_cell.length_a   1.000
_cell.length_b   1.000
_cell.length_c   1.000
_cell.angle_alpha   90.00
_cell.angle_beta   90.00
_cell.angle_gamma   90.00
#
_symmetry.space_group_name_H-M   'P 1'
#
loop_
_entity.id
_entity.type
_entity.pdbx_description
1 polymer ?
#
loop_
_entity_poly.entity_id
_entity_poly.type
_entity_poly.pdbx_seq_one_letter_code
_entity_poly.pdbx_strand_id
1 'polypeptide(L)'
;MIGALVQESKFGEAIELFRVMRTEGIKGDRVTMVEVASACGYLGALDLAKWTHAYFEKNEINCDMRLGTALVDMFARCGEPQSAMKRFNNMARRDVSALTAAIGAMVIMGNGE
;
A
#
# COMPACT_ATOMS: atom_id res chain seq x y z
N MET A 1 -4.44 10.48 -13.09
CA MET A 1 -5.05 11.44 -12.13
C MET A 1 -4.62 11.12 -10.71
N ILE A 2 -5.04 10.00 -10.11
CA ILE A 2 -4.64 9.61 -8.73
C ILE A 2 -3.10 9.67 -8.53
N GLY A 3 -2.32 9.05 -9.41
CA GLY A 3 -0.84 9.12 -9.30
C GLY A 3 -0.25 10.53 -9.43
N ALA A 4 -0.89 11.47 -10.11
CA ALA A 4 -0.42 12.86 -10.17
C ALA A 4 -0.59 13.56 -8.80
N LEU A 5 -1.72 13.32 -8.13
CA LEU A 5 -1.94 13.80 -6.76
C LEU A 5 -0.92 13.20 -5.78
N VAL A 6 -0.54 11.93 -5.95
CA VAL A 6 0.52 11.29 -5.15
C VAL A 6 1.89 11.93 -5.42
N GLN A 7 2.24 12.25 -6.67
CA GLN A 7 3.47 12.99 -6.99
C GLN A 7 3.47 14.41 -6.38
N GLU A 8 2.32 15.08 -6.33
CA GLU A 8 2.14 16.38 -5.66
C GLU A 8 2.04 16.28 -4.12
N SER A 9 2.22 15.08 -3.53
CA SER A 9 2.05 14.80 -2.10
C SER A 9 0.64 15.09 -1.53
N LYS A 10 -0.37 15.18 -2.42
CA LYS A 10 -1.78 15.39 -2.11
C LYS A 10 -2.48 14.07 -1.79
N PHE A 11 -1.93 13.34 -0.81
CA PHE A 11 -2.36 11.97 -0.51
C PHE A 11 -3.84 11.88 -0.11
N GLY A 12 -4.36 12.85 0.66
CA GLY A 12 -5.79 12.91 0.99
C GLY A 12 -6.69 13.07 -0.23
N GLU A 13 -6.35 13.98 -1.15
CA GLU A 13 -7.08 14.17 -2.40
C GLU A 13 -7.01 12.93 -3.30
N ALA A 14 -5.88 12.22 -3.31
CA ALA A 14 -5.71 10.97 -4.06
C ALA A 14 -6.68 9.88 -3.56
N ILE A 15 -6.87 9.79 -2.23
CA ILE A 15 -7.81 8.85 -1.60
C ILE A 15 -9.27 9.27 -1.86
N GLU A 16 -9.61 10.55 -1.74
CA GLU A 16 -10.98 11.02 -2.05
C GLU A 16 -11.33 10.83 -3.54
N LEU A 17 -10.39 11.10 -4.46
CA LEU A 17 -10.59 10.81 -5.88
C LEU A 17 -10.81 9.30 -6.11
N PHE A 18 -10.09 8.43 -5.40
CA PHE A 18 -10.32 6.99 -5.46
C PHE A 18 -11.68 6.57 -4.89
N ARG A 19 -12.18 7.25 -3.84
CA ARG A 19 -13.52 7.05 -3.30
C ARG A 19 -14.60 7.45 -4.31
N VAL A 20 -14.45 8.62 -4.95
CA VAL A 20 -15.37 9.10 -6.02
C VAL A 20 -15.40 8.10 -7.18
N MET A 21 -14.23 7.70 -7.68
CA MET A 21 -14.10 6.72 -8.76
C MET A 21 -14.85 5.41 -8.45
N ARG A 22 -14.76 4.94 -7.20
CA ARG A 22 -15.51 3.76 -6.74
C ARG A 22 -17.02 4.00 -6.63
N THR A 23 -17.48 5.18 -6.24
CA THR A 23 -18.92 5.50 -6.21
C THR A 23 -19.55 5.59 -7.59
N GLU A 24 -18.76 5.93 -8.61
CA GLU A 24 -19.15 5.88 -10.03
C GLU A 24 -19.07 4.46 -10.64
N GLY A 25 -18.74 3.43 -9.82
CA GLY A 25 -18.61 2.04 -10.27
C GLY A 25 -17.31 1.71 -11.00
N ILE A 26 -16.40 2.68 -11.13
CA ILE A 26 -15.10 2.50 -11.80
C ILE A 26 -14.14 1.79 -10.85
N LYS A 27 -13.70 0.58 -11.23
CA LYS A 27 -12.77 -0.23 -10.43
C LYS A 27 -11.34 0.27 -10.60
N GLY A 28 -10.62 0.41 -9.49
CA GLY A 28 -9.16 0.58 -9.51
C GLY A 28 -8.45 -0.59 -10.14
N ASP A 29 -7.54 -0.28 -11.05
CA ASP A 29 -6.61 -1.23 -11.66
C ASP A 29 -5.35 -1.38 -10.80
N ARG A 30 -4.40 -2.21 -11.27
CA ARG A 30 -3.14 -2.47 -10.56
C ARG A 30 -2.31 -1.21 -10.32
N VAL A 31 -2.27 -0.29 -11.30
CA VAL A 31 -1.51 0.97 -11.17
C VAL A 31 -2.18 1.88 -10.14
N THR A 32 -3.51 2.02 -10.21
CA THR A 32 -4.30 2.77 -9.21
C THR A 32 -4.04 2.25 -7.80
N MET A 33 -4.04 0.93 -7.59
CA MET A 33 -3.81 0.36 -6.26
C MET A 33 -2.39 0.59 -5.71
N VAL A 34 -1.37 0.73 -6.57
CA VAL A 34 -0.02 1.15 -6.14
C VAL A 34 -0.04 2.58 -5.61
N GLU A 35 -0.67 3.50 -6.35
CA GLU A 35 -0.77 4.91 -5.94
C GLU A 35 -1.61 5.08 -4.65
N VAL A 36 -2.71 4.33 -4.52
CA VAL A 36 -3.54 4.31 -3.31
C VAL A 36 -2.76 3.74 -2.12
N ALA A 37 -2.04 2.61 -2.28
CA ALA A 37 -1.23 2.05 -1.20
C ALA A 37 -0.10 3.00 -0.74
N SER A 38 0.54 3.67 -1.70
CA SER A 38 1.53 4.73 -1.42
C SER A 38 0.90 5.86 -0.60
N ALA A 39 -0.24 6.41 -1.04
CA ALA A 39 -0.96 7.45 -0.31
C ALA A 39 -1.37 7.02 1.11
N CYS A 40 -1.87 5.79 1.30
CA CYS A 40 -2.18 5.22 2.61
C CYS A 40 -0.95 5.18 3.52
N GLY A 41 0.21 4.76 2.98
CA GLY A 41 1.48 4.71 3.69
C GLY A 41 1.96 6.10 4.13
N TYR A 42 1.91 7.09 3.24
CA TYR A 42 2.27 8.48 3.58
C TYR A 42 1.32 9.14 4.59
N LEU A 43 0.04 8.76 4.60
CA LEU A 43 -0.94 9.22 5.59
C LEU A 43 -0.83 8.49 6.94
N GLY A 44 -0.06 7.39 7.03
CA GLY A 44 0.02 6.55 8.24
C GLY A 44 -1.31 5.87 8.61
N ALA A 45 -2.29 5.86 7.71
CA ALA A 45 -3.69 5.53 8.02
C ALA A 45 -3.94 4.01 8.00
N LEU A 46 -3.70 3.33 9.13
CA LEU A 46 -3.78 1.87 9.23
C LEU A 46 -5.15 1.28 8.86
N ASP A 47 -6.25 1.91 9.27
CA ASP A 47 -7.60 1.44 8.91
C ASP A 47 -7.85 1.52 7.40
N LEU A 48 -7.33 2.58 6.76
CA LEU A 48 -7.39 2.75 5.32
C LEU A 48 -6.48 1.74 4.60
N ALA A 49 -5.31 1.42 5.16
CA ALA A 49 -4.41 0.38 4.65
C ALA A 49 -5.06 -1.02 4.69
N LYS A 50 -5.70 -1.37 5.82
CA LYS A 50 -6.46 -2.62 5.98
C LYS A 50 -7.66 -2.68 5.02
N TRP A 51 -8.39 -1.58 4.90
CA TRP A 51 -9.50 -1.48 3.96
C TRP A 51 -9.03 -1.61 2.49
N THR A 52 -7.91 -0.99 2.13
CA THR A 52 -7.27 -1.04 0.80
C THR A 52 -6.84 -2.46 0.45
N HIS A 53 -6.28 -3.20 1.42
CA HIS A 53 -5.91 -4.61 1.30
C HIS A 53 -7.16 -5.49 1.06
N ALA A 54 -8.23 -5.30 1.84
CA ALA A 54 -9.47 -6.04 1.66
C ALA A 54 -10.17 -5.71 0.32
N TYR A 55 -10.11 -4.46 -0.13
CA TYR A 55 -10.58 -4.07 -1.47
C TYR A 55 -9.76 -4.74 -2.58
N PHE A 56 -8.43 -4.79 -2.44
CA PHE A 56 -7.52 -5.48 -3.35
C PHE A 56 -7.90 -6.97 -3.49
N GLU A 57 -8.07 -7.69 -2.37
CA GLU A 57 -8.43 -9.11 -2.39
C GLU A 57 -9.82 -9.35 -2.96
N LYS A 58 -10.81 -8.55 -2.56
CA LYS A 58 -12.20 -8.67 -3.02
C LYS A 58 -12.39 -8.42 -4.53
N ASN A 59 -11.49 -7.68 -5.17
CA ASN A 59 -11.56 -7.39 -6.60
C ASN A 59 -10.61 -8.28 -7.43
N GLU A 60 -9.99 -9.31 -6.83
CA GLU A 60 -9.12 -10.28 -7.50
C GLU A 60 -8.01 -9.61 -8.32
N ILE A 61 -7.53 -8.46 -7.84
CA ILE A 61 -6.51 -7.68 -8.54
C ILE A 61 -5.20 -8.49 -8.52
N ASN A 62 -4.56 -8.64 -9.68
CA ASN A 62 -3.33 -9.41 -9.76
C ASN A 62 -2.20 -8.72 -8.98
N CYS A 63 -1.66 -9.39 -7.95
CA CYS A 63 -0.51 -8.91 -7.18
C CYS A 63 0.78 -9.15 -7.97
N ASP A 64 1.17 -8.18 -8.81
CA ASP A 64 2.54 -8.15 -9.31
C ASP A 64 3.52 -7.72 -8.21
N MET A 65 4.82 -7.79 -8.52
CA MET A 65 5.87 -7.41 -7.57
C MET A 65 5.78 -5.95 -7.13
N ARG A 66 5.36 -5.03 -8.02
CA ARG A 66 5.27 -3.58 -7.71
C ARG A 66 4.17 -3.33 -6.69
N LEU A 67 3.00 -3.93 -6.88
CA LEU A 67 1.89 -3.85 -5.93
C LEU A 67 2.21 -4.59 -4.62
N GLY A 68 2.91 -5.73 -4.69
CA GLY A 68 3.41 -6.43 -3.51
C GLY A 68 4.30 -5.53 -2.64
N THR A 69 5.32 -4.91 -3.23
CA THR A 69 6.22 -3.97 -2.54
C THR A 69 5.47 -2.75 -1.98
N ALA A 70 4.55 -2.16 -2.75
CA ALA A 70 3.76 -1.01 -2.29
C ALA A 70 2.86 -1.35 -1.09
N LEU A 71 2.27 -2.56 -1.05
CA LEU A 71 1.51 -3.03 0.11
C LEU A 71 2.41 -3.27 1.33
N VAL A 72 3.62 -3.79 1.16
CA VAL A 72 4.59 -3.99 2.25
C VAL A 72 5.03 -2.65 2.85
N ASP A 73 5.41 -1.67 2.01
CA ASP A 73 5.79 -0.31 2.44
C ASP A 73 4.62 0.41 3.13
N MET A 74 3.40 0.29 2.60
CA MET A 74 2.17 0.80 3.23
C MET A 74 2.01 0.26 4.66
N PHE A 75 2.02 -1.06 4.88
CA PHE A 75 1.86 -1.63 6.23
C PHE A 75 3.02 -1.25 7.17
N ALA A 76 4.24 -1.12 6.65
CA ALA A 76 5.39 -0.67 7.45
C ALA A 76 5.20 0.76 7.94
N ARG A 77 4.80 1.70 7.06
CA ARG A 77 4.56 3.11 7.41
C ARG A 77 3.33 3.31 8.29
N CYS A 78 2.30 2.49 8.11
CA CYS A 78 1.10 2.50 8.97
C CYS A 78 1.32 1.83 10.35
N GLY A 79 2.55 1.46 10.71
CA GLY A 79 2.88 0.92 12.03
C GLY A 79 2.43 -0.53 12.27
N GLU A 80 2.15 -1.31 11.22
CA GLU A 80 1.78 -2.72 11.34
C GLU A 80 2.80 -3.65 10.64
N PRO A 81 4.05 -3.72 11.15
CA PRO A 81 5.15 -4.45 10.51
C PRO A 81 4.91 -5.96 10.43
N GLN A 82 4.05 -6.53 11.29
CA GLN A 82 3.63 -7.94 11.18
C GLN A 82 2.84 -8.20 9.89
N SER A 83 1.92 -7.30 9.52
CA SER A 83 1.17 -7.37 8.26
C SER A 83 2.08 -7.14 7.04
N ALA A 84 3.05 -6.23 7.15
CA ALA A 84 4.08 -6.02 6.14
C ALA A 84 4.91 -7.30 5.92
N MET A 85 5.43 -7.91 6.99
CA MET A 85 6.25 -9.13 6.92
C MET A 85 5.45 -10.34 6.41
N LYS A 86 4.17 -10.46 6.79
CA LYS A 86 3.27 -11.50 6.25
C LYS A 86 3.07 -11.35 4.73
N ARG A 87 2.84 -10.13 4.23
CA ARG A 87 2.75 -9.87 2.77
C ARG A 87 4.09 -10.12 2.06
N PHE A 88 5.23 -9.70 2.63
CA PHE A 88 6.57 -9.97 2.08
C PHE A 88 6.89 -11.47 1.98
N ASN A 89 6.55 -12.24 3.02
CA ASN A 89 6.76 -13.69 3.03
C ASN A 89 5.97 -14.41 1.94
N ASN A 90 4.75 -13.93 1.66
CA ASN A 90 3.85 -14.47 0.63
C ASN A 90 4.20 -14.04 -0.81
N MET A 91 5.19 -13.17 -1.03
CA MET A 91 5.62 -12.78 -2.39
C MET A 91 6.43 -13.92 -3.05
N ALA A 92 5.92 -14.45 -4.16
CA ALA A 92 6.54 -15.53 -4.93
C ALA A 92 7.91 -15.17 -5.54
N ARG A 93 8.19 -13.87 -5.75
CA ARG A 93 9.52 -13.34 -6.09
C ARG A 93 9.80 -12.13 -5.19
N ARG A 94 10.95 -12.17 -4.52
CA ARG A 94 11.47 -11.10 -3.68
C ARG A 94 12.64 -10.45 -4.42
N ASP A 95 12.66 -9.13 -4.46
CA ASP A 95 13.68 -8.30 -5.10
C ASP A 95 14.19 -7.28 -4.07
N VAL A 96 15.35 -6.67 -4.34
CA VAL A 96 16.04 -5.69 -3.49
C VAL A 96 15.09 -4.61 -2.96
N SER A 97 14.14 -4.12 -3.77
CA SER A 97 13.17 -3.09 -3.33
C SER A 97 12.14 -3.58 -2.31
N ALA A 98 11.83 -4.88 -2.26
CA ALA A 98 10.98 -5.47 -1.24
C ALA A 98 11.78 -5.74 0.05
N LEU A 99 13.07 -6.08 -0.10
CA LEU A 99 14.01 -6.25 1.02
C LEU A 99 14.29 -4.93 1.75
N THR A 100 14.47 -3.81 1.04
CA THR A 100 14.68 -2.50 1.69
C THR A 100 13.44 -2.06 2.48
N ALA A 101 12.24 -2.26 1.95
CA ALA A 101 10.99 -2.01 2.67
C ALA A 101 10.85 -2.89 3.93
N ALA A 102 11.18 -4.18 3.83
CA ALA A 102 11.17 -5.09 4.98
C ALA A 102 12.23 -4.74 6.04
N ILE A 103 13.42 -4.30 5.64
CA ILE A 103 14.48 -3.84 6.56
C ILE A 103 14.04 -2.55 7.28
N GLY A 104 13.45 -1.59 6.57
CA GLY A 104 12.86 -0.39 7.18
C GLY A 104 11.78 -0.73 8.22
N ALA A 105 10.91 -1.70 7.93
CA ALA A 105 9.91 -2.20 8.87
C ALA A 105 10.53 -2.85 10.13
N MET A 106 11.66 -3.57 9.99
CA MET A 106 12.36 -4.18 11.12
C MET A 106 13.08 -3.16 12.01
N VAL A 107 13.65 -2.09 11.45
CA VAL A 107 14.29 -1.01 12.23
C VAL A 107 13.27 -0.32 13.16
N ILE A 108 12.02 -0.15 12.70
CA ILE A 108 10.94 0.43 13.52
C ILE A 108 10.57 -0.49 14.70
N MET A 109 10.61 -1.82 14.52
CA MET A 109 10.39 -2.77 15.62
C MET A 109 11.55 -2.84 16.62
N GLY A 110 12.79 -2.57 16.18
CA GLY A 110 13.99 -2.66 17.01
C GLY A 110 14.26 -1.44 17.92
N ASN A 111 13.38 -0.43 17.92
CA ASN A 111 13.54 0.79 18.69
C ASN A 111 12.39 0.99 19.72
N GLY A 112 11.87 -0.14 20.23
CA GLY A 112 10.76 -0.22 21.19
C GLY A 112 11.11 -1.03 22.45
N GLU A 113 12.38 -1.11 22.81
CA GLU A 113 12.89 -1.59 24.11
C GLU A 113 13.48 -0.43 24.92
#